data_AF-A0A0F9EQV8-F1
#
_entry.id   AF-A0A0F9EQV8-F1
#
_cell.length_a   1.000
_cell.length_b   1.000
_cell.length_c   1.000
_cell.angle_alpha   90.00
_cell.angle_beta   90.00
_cell.angle_gamma   90.00
#
_symmetry.space_group_name_H-M   'P 1'
#
loop_
_entity.id
_entity.type
_entity.pdbx_description
1 polymer ?
#
loop_
_entity_poly.entity_id
_entity_poly.type
_entity_poly.pdbx_seq_one_letter_code
_entity_poly.pdbx_strand_id
1 'polypeptide(L)'
;MAFHLPELGLLSLAMMVTMLTGGINLSIIATANMSGIVTALILTGAINPEAPPPGAGGIILLAVAAGLLTALVIGLLNGLLVARLKVSPILATLGTMTLVNGLAIVTTRG
;
A
#
# COMPACT_ATOMS: atom_id res chain seq x y z
N MET A 1 -2.30 -14.23 16.23
CA MET A 1 -0.97 -14.57 15.67
C MET A 1 -1.08 -15.41 14.40
N ALA A 2 -1.82 -16.53 14.36
CA ALA A 2 -1.89 -17.40 13.17
C ALA A 2 -2.51 -16.73 11.91
N PHE A 3 -3.44 -15.78 12.06
CA PHE A 3 -4.11 -15.12 10.93
C PHE A 3 -3.24 -14.14 10.13
N HIS A 4 -2.15 -13.61 10.71
CA HIS A 4 -1.24 -12.69 9.99
C HIS A 4 -0.13 -13.43 9.25
N LEU A 5 0.03 -14.74 9.50
CA LEU A 5 1.07 -15.55 8.89
C LEU A 5 0.97 -15.56 7.35
N PRO A 6 -0.23 -15.68 6.73
CA PRO A 6 -0.37 -15.60 5.27
C PRO A 6 0.02 -14.22 4.71
N GLU A 7 -0.37 -13.14 5.39
CA GLU A 7 -0.09 -11.76 4.96
C GLU A 7 1.42 -11.46 5.01
N LEU A 8 2.05 -11.76 6.14
CA LEU A 8 3.50 -11.61 6.29
C LEU A 8 4.26 -12.51 5.31
N GLY A 9 3.76 -13.72 5.05
CA GLY A 9 4.32 -14.61 4.02
C GLY A 9 4.28 -13.98 2.63
N LEU A 10 3.14 -13.41 2.22
CA LEU A 10 3.02 -12.73 0.93
C LEU A 10 3.92 -11.49 0.83
N LEU A 11 3.98 -10.68 1.89
CA LEU A 11 4.84 -9.51 1.94
C LEU A 11 6.34 -9.90 1.91
N SER A 12 6.70 -11.04 2.50
CA SER A 12 8.07 -11.56 2.45
C SER A 12 8.51 -11.92 1.03
N LEU A 13 7.60 -12.51 0.23
CA LEU A 13 7.85 -12.82 -1.19
C LEU A 13 8.05 -11.55 -2.01
N ALA A 14 7.27 -10.50 -1.72
CA ALA A 14 7.42 -9.23 -2.39
C ALA A 14 8.74 -8.52 -2.00
N MET A 15 9.20 -8.65 -0.75
CA MET A 15 10.51 -8.14 -0.31
C MET A 15 11.67 -8.91 -0.97
N MET A 16 11.54 -10.22 -1.18
CA MET A 16 12.55 -11.06 -1.84
C MET A 16 12.98 -10.48 -3.19
N VAL A 17 12.05 -10.01 -4.02
CA VAL A 17 12.34 -9.43 -5.33
C VAL A 17 13.30 -8.25 -5.22
N THR A 18 13.10 -7.38 -4.22
CA THR A 18 13.97 -6.22 -4.01
C THR A 18 15.35 -6.59 -3.48
N MET A 19 15.43 -7.64 -2.66
CA MET A 19 16.71 -8.17 -2.16
C MET A 19 17.54 -8.79 -3.27
N LEU A 20 16.92 -9.51 -4.22
CA LEU A 20 17.61 -10.06 -5.40
C LEU A 20 18.22 -8.96 -6.28
N THR A 21 17.61 -7.77 -6.31
CA THR A 21 18.14 -6.60 -7.02
C THR A 21 19.17 -5.79 -6.23
N GLY A 22 19.59 -6.26 -5.05
CA GLY A 22 20.59 -5.60 -4.21
C GLY A 22 20.06 -4.48 -3.31
N GLY A 23 18.75 -4.40 -3.08
CA GLY A 23 18.11 -3.40 -2.23
C GLY A 23 17.23 -4.00 -1.12
N ILE A 24 16.69 -3.14 -0.25
CA ILE A 24 15.67 -3.53 0.74
C ILE A 24 14.51 -2.53 0.61
N ASN A 25 13.27 -3.03 0.60
CA ASN A 25 12.08 -2.19 0.60
C ASN A 25 11.40 -2.17 1.98
N LEU A 26 11.79 -1.21 2.81
CA LEU A 26 11.22 -1.01 4.15
C LEU A 26 9.78 -0.46 4.10
N SER A 27 9.43 0.27 3.05
CA SER A 27 8.08 0.85 2.88
C SER A 27 7.01 -0.16 2.48
N ILE A 28 7.33 -1.44 2.31
CA ILE A 28 6.38 -2.42 1.77
C ILE A 28 5.15 -2.61 2.67
N ILE A 29 5.35 -2.65 3.99
CA ILE A 29 4.27 -2.76 4.98
C ILE A 29 3.43 -1.48 4.99
N ALA A 30 4.09 -0.31 5.01
CA ALA A 30 3.38 0.98 4.96
C ALA A 30 2.55 1.14 3.68
N THR A 31 3.08 0.65 2.54
CA THR A 31 2.37 0.65 1.25
C THR A 31 1.14 -0.25 1.28
N ALA A 32 1.27 -1.46 1.83
CA ALA A 32 0.15 -2.39 1.99
C ALA A 32 -0.94 -1.80 2.90
N ASN A 33 -0.54 -1.20 4.02
CA ASN A 33 -1.45 -0.53 4.95
C ASN A 33 -2.19 0.64 4.29
N MET A 34 -1.47 1.49 3.55
CA MET A 34 -2.07 2.63 2.86
C MET A 34 -3.08 2.19 1.79
N SER A 35 -2.76 1.15 1.02
CA SER A 35 -3.67 0.55 0.05
C SER A 35 -4.95 0.00 0.73
N GLY A 36 -4.79 -0.64 1.89
CA GLY A 36 -5.91 -1.07 2.72
C GLY A 36 -6.77 0.08 3.21
N ILE A 37 -6.16 1.17 3.70
CA ILE A 37 -6.86 2.38 4.15
C ILE A 37 -7.66 3.00 3.00
N VAL A 38 -7.07 3.20 1.82
CA VAL A 38 -7.78 3.77 0.67
C VAL A 38 -8.95 2.89 0.24
N THR A 39 -8.75 1.58 0.19
CA THR A 39 -9.82 0.63 -0.12
C THR A 39 -10.95 0.72 0.90
N ALA A 40 -10.61 0.75 2.19
CA ALA A 40 -11.58 0.84 3.29
C ALA A 40 -12.34 2.17 3.28
N LEU A 41 -11.69 3.30 2.99
CA LEU A 41 -12.34 4.61 2.92
C LEU A 41 -13.39 4.66 1.80
N ILE A 42 -13.09 4.08 0.63
CA ILE A 42 -14.05 4.03 -0.48
C ILE A 42 -15.24 3.14 -0.12
N LEU A 43 -14.98 1.95 0.43
CA LEU A 43 -16.05 1.01 0.76
C LEU A 43 -16.95 1.53 1.88
N THR A 44 -16.38 2.05 2.96
CA THR A 44 -17.15 2.57 4.11
C THR A 44 -17.86 3.89 3.80
N GLY A 45 -17.34 4.69 2.87
CA GLY A 45 -18.00 5.92 2.41
C GLY A 45 -19.12 5.70 1.39
N ALA A 46 -19.06 4.64 0.59
CA ALA A 46 -19.96 4.43 -0.55
C ALA A 46 -20.92 3.24 -0.41
N ILE A 47 -20.66 2.30 0.51
CA ILE A 47 -21.49 1.11 0.69
C ILE A 47 -22.03 1.08 2.13
N ASN A 48 -23.36 1.18 2.25
CA ASN A 48 -24.04 0.83 3.49
C ASN A 48 -24.37 -0.67 3.48
N PRO A 49 -23.88 -1.47 4.46
CA PRO A 49 -24.13 -2.91 4.51
C PRO A 49 -25.61 -3.28 4.60
N GLU A 50 -26.42 -2.43 5.24
CA GLU A 50 -27.85 -2.70 5.48
C GLU A 50 -28.73 -2.38 4.27
N ALA A 51 -28.24 -1.52 3.37
CA ALA A 51 -28.93 -1.15 2.13
C ALA A 51 -27.91 -0.94 1.00
N PRO A 52 -27.42 -2.03 0.37
CA PRO A 52 -26.43 -1.93 -0.70
C PRO A 52 -26.99 -1.17 -1.91
N PRO A 53 -26.28 -0.18 -2.45
CA PRO A 53 -26.72 0.53 -3.64
C PRO A 53 -26.73 -0.37 -4.88
N PRO A 54 -27.63 -0.15 -5.86
CA PRO A 54 -27.56 -0.80 -7.16
C PRO A 54 -26.20 -0.50 -7.81
N GLY A 55 -25.41 -1.54 -8.08
CA GLY A 55 -24.04 -1.38 -8.61
C GLY A 55 -22.92 -1.48 -7.57
N ALA A 56 -23.18 -1.97 -6.36
CA ALA A 56 -22.16 -2.22 -5.34
C ALA A 56 -20.93 -3.00 -5.85
N GLY A 57 -21.10 -3.94 -6.79
CA GLY A 57 -19.98 -4.64 -7.44
C GLY A 57 -19.02 -3.71 -8.19
N GLY A 58 -19.53 -2.67 -8.86
CA GLY A 58 -18.71 -1.66 -9.53
C GLY A 58 -17.93 -0.80 -8.54
N ILE A 59 -18.52 -0.47 -7.40
CA ILE A 59 -17.85 0.26 -6.31
C ILE A 59 -16.73 -0.58 -5.70
N ILE A 60 -16.95 -1.89 -5.51
CA ILE A 60 -15.92 -2.81 -5.00
C ILE A 60 -14.74 -2.87 -5.97
N LEU A 61 -15.00 -3.04 -7.28
CA LEU A 61 -13.94 -3.04 -8.29
C LEU A 61 -13.16 -1.71 -8.30
N LEU A 62 -13.87 -0.58 -8.17
CA LEU A 62 -13.24 0.73 -8.08
C LEU A 62 -12.37 0.87 -6.82
N ALA A 63 -12.84 0.37 -5.67
CA ALA A 63 -12.07 0.38 -4.43
C ALA A 63 -10.79 -0.44 -4.54
N VAL A 64 -10.87 -1.65 -5.13
CA VAL A 64 -9.69 -2.50 -5.39
C VAL A 64 -8.74 -1.82 -6.38
N ALA A 65 -9.26 -1.24 -7.45
CA ALA A 65 -8.44 -0.52 -8.43
C ALA A 65 -7.74 0.69 -7.79
N ALA A 66 -8.42 1.44 -6.92
CA ALA A 66 -7.83 2.55 -6.18
C ALA A 66 -6.72 2.08 -5.23
N GLY A 67 -6.95 1.01 -4.47
CA GLY A 67 -5.91 0.38 -3.64
C GLY A 67 -4.68 -0.02 -4.45
N LEU A 68 -4.86 -0.70 -5.58
CA LEU A 68 -3.77 -1.08 -6.49
C LEU A 68 -3.03 0.14 -7.05
N LEU A 69 -3.75 1.19 -7.45
CA LEU A 69 -3.15 2.44 -7.92
C LEU A 69 -2.30 3.10 -6.85
N THR A 70 -2.74 3.13 -5.59
CA THR A 70 -1.93 3.70 -4.50
C THR A 70 -0.62 2.93 -4.30
N ALA A 71 -0.68 1.60 -4.30
CA ALA A 71 0.51 0.77 -4.19
C ALA A 71 1.47 0.97 -5.37
N LEU A 72 0.93 1.10 -6.58
CA LEU A 72 1.70 1.36 -7.79
C LEU A 72 2.39 2.73 -7.75
N VAL A 73 1.70 3.78 -7.31
CA VAL A 73 2.29 5.14 -7.18
C VAL A 73 3.44 5.13 -6.16
N ILE A 74 3.26 4.49 -5.01
CA ILE A 74 4.31 4.41 -3.99
C ILE A 74 5.50 3.56 -4.49
N GLY A 75 5.22 2.45 -5.16
CA GLY A 75 6.24 1.61 -5.80
C GLY A 75 7.05 2.34 -6.86
N LEU A 76 6.37 3.11 -7.72
CA LEU A 76 7.02 3.96 -8.74
C LEU A 76 7.87 5.05 -8.11
N LEU A 77 7.41 5.69 -7.04
CA LEU A 77 8.22 6.66 -6.29
C LEU A 77 9.53 6.04 -5.81
N ASN A 78 9.46 4.89 -5.12
CA ASN A 78 10.66 4.19 -4.67
C ASN A 78 11.58 3.77 -5.84
N GLY A 79 11.00 3.21 -6.91
CA GLY A 79 11.75 2.83 -8.11
C GLY A 79 12.43 4.02 -8.77
N LEU A 80 11.77 5.18 -8.84
CA LEU A 80 12.32 6.41 -9.42
C LEU A 80 13.47 6.97 -8.56
N LEU A 81 13.28 7.03 -7.24
CA LEU A 81 14.31 7.49 -6.31
C LEU A 81 15.60 6.65 -6.42
N VAL A 82 15.45 5.33 -6.53
CA VAL A 82 16.60 4.42 -6.65
C VAL A 82 17.21 4.45 -8.05
N ALA A 83 16.40 4.30 -9.10
CA ALA A 83 16.90 4.12 -10.47
C ALA A 83 17.42 5.42 -11.11
N ARG A 84 16.78 6.58 -10.84
CA ARG A 84 17.16 7.86 -11.46
C ARG A 84 18.01 8.73 -10.54
N LEU A 85 17.64 8.84 -9.26
CA LEU A 85 18.35 9.71 -8.31
C LEU A 85 19.51 9.03 -7.59
N LYS A 86 19.73 7.72 -7.83
CA LYS A 86 20.84 6.92 -7.27
C LYS A 86 20.92 7.00 -5.73
N VAL A 87 19.78 7.20 -5.08
CA VAL A 87 19.68 7.15 -3.62
C VAL A 87 19.79 5.69 -3.18
N SER A 88 20.45 5.44 -2.03
CA SER A 88 20.50 4.10 -1.45
C SER A 88 19.08 3.54 -1.24
N PRO A 89 18.78 2.29 -1.66
CA PRO A 89 17.43 1.71 -1.53
C PRO A 89 16.86 1.74 -0.12
N ILE A 90 17.72 1.56 0.90
CA ILE A 90 17.30 1.61 2.30
C ILE A 90 16.82 3.02 2.67
N LEU A 91 17.58 4.06 2.31
CA LEU A 91 17.22 5.45 2.62
C LEU A 91 15.98 5.90 1.86
N ALA A 92 15.87 5.54 0.58
CA ALA A 92 14.70 5.84 -0.23
C ALA A 92 13.44 5.22 0.37
N THR A 93 13.48 3.93 0.71
CA THR A 93 12.30 3.24 1.23
C THR A 93 12.00 3.58 2.69
N LEU A 94 12.99 3.95 3.51
CA LEU A 94 12.75 4.47 4.86
C LEU A 94 12.04 5.83 4.81
N GLY A 95 12.50 6.75 3.94
CA GLY A 95 11.84 8.05 3.75
C GLY A 95 10.41 7.92 3.25
N THR A 96 10.19 7.06 2.24
CA THR A 96 8.84 6.78 1.73
C THR A 96 7.96 6.12 2.79
N MET A 97 8.50 5.22 3.61
CA MET A 97 7.77 4.62 4.73
C MET A 97 7.26 5.68 5.70
N THR A 98 8.13 6.61 6.12
CA THR A 98 7.75 7.71 7.02
C THR A 98 6.69 8.62 6.40
N LEU A 99 6.85 8.97 5.11
CA LEU A 99 5.88 9.79 4.39
C LEU A 99 4.51 9.11 4.29
N VAL A 100 4.48 7.84 3.88
CA VAL A 100 3.24 7.07 3.72
C VAL A 100 2.56 6.86 5.07
N ASN A 101 3.31 6.56 6.13
CA ASN A 101 2.74 6.46 7.48
C ASN A 101 2.17 7.80 7.96
N GLY A 102 2.84 8.92 7.69
CA GLY A 102 2.33 10.25 8.00
C GLY A 102 1.02 10.54 7.26
N LEU A 103 0.94 10.22 5.97
CA LEU A 103 -0.30 10.35 5.19
C LEU A 103 -1.41 9.45 5.72
N ALA A 104 -1.08 8.21 6.10
CA ALA A 104 -2.04 7.27 6.69
C ALA A 104 -2.68 7.87 7.95
N ILE A 105 -1.86 8.34 8.91
CA ILE A 105 -2.32 8.96 10.17
C ILE A 105 -3.20 10.19 9.91
N VAL A 106 -2.79 11.06 8.99
CA VAL A 106 -3.58 12.26 8.64
C VAL A 106 -4.94 11.88 8.04
N THR A 107 -4.96 10.83 7.22
CA THR A 107 -6.18 10.37 6.54
C THR A 107 -7.13 9.67 7.51
N THR A 108 -6.60 8.88 8.46
CA THR A 108 -7.39 8.20 9.50
C THR A 108 -7.79 9.11 10.65
N ARG A 109 -7.22 10.33 10.73
CA ARG A 109 -7.37 11.27 11.85
C ARG A 109 -6.91 10.67 13.20
N GLY A 110 -5.93 9.78 13.17
CA GLY A 110 -5.39 9.06 14.32
C GLY A 110 -4.48 7.92 13.92
#